data_AF-A0A537GY25-F1
#
_entry.id   AF-A0A537GY25-F1
#
_cell.length_a   1.000
_cell.length_b   1.000
_cell.length_c   1.000
_cell.angle_alpha   90.00
_cell.angle_beta   90.00
_cell.angle_gamma   90.00
#
_symmetry.space_group_name_H-M   'P 1'
#
loop_
_entity.id
_entity.type
_entity.pdbx_description
1 polymer ?
#
loop_
_entity_poly.entity_id
_entity_poly.type
_entity_poly.pdbx_seq_one_letter_code
_entity_poly.pdbx_strand_id
1 'polypeptide(L)' 'MSRSSSEISWKRLFWYVLAGSRGGPNYRVAEHHIRALEKNHLVSSAGEKYGKLYFLSPEMEAHLPLFDEIWAQIRPRV' A
#
# COMPACT_ATOMS: atom_id res chain seq x y z
N MET A 1 18.04 -37.77 29.13
CA MET A 1 18.30 -36.33 29.39
C MET A 1 19.71 -36.03 28.90
N SER A 2 20.05 -35.01 28.12
CA SER A 2 19.50 -33.66 27.99
C SER A 2 19.56 -33.18 26.53
N ARG A 3 18.46 -32.62 26.00
CA ARG A 3 18.47 -31.86 24.74
C ARG A 3 19.07 -30.49 25.03
N SER A 4 20.24 -30.22 24.46
CA SER A 4 20.92 -28.92 24.54
C SER A 4 20.04 -27.83 23.92
N SER A 5 19.57 -26.93 24.78
CA SER A 5 18.54 -25.92 24.52
C SER A 5 19.09 -24.59 23.97
N SER A 6 20.24 -24.58 23.29
CA SER A 6 20.94 -23.33 22.90
C SER A 6 20.85 -22.95 21.42
N GLU A 7 20.54 -23.88 20.49
CA GLU A 7 20.50 -23.54 19.05
C GLU A 7 19.19 -22.82 18.60
N ILE A 8 18.14 -22.91 19.40
CA ILE A 8 16.81 -22.37 19.08
C ILE A 8 16.74 -20.85 19.33
N SER A 9 17.69 -20.29 20.09
CA SER A 9 17.66 -18.89 20.53
C SER A 9 17.99 -17.90 19.41
N TRP A 10 19.09 -18.12 18.66
CA TRP A 10 19.46 -17.20 17.58
C TRP A 10 18.55 -17.32 16.36
N LYS A 11 18.05 -18.53 16.06
CA LYS A 11 17.05 -18.73 15.00
C LYS A 11 15.74 -18.01 15.31
N ARG A 12 15.32 -17.97 16.58
CA ARG A 12 14.15 -17.20 17.02
C ARG A 12 14.40 -15.70 17.00
N LEU A 13 15.59 -15.23 17.41
CA LEU A 13 15.97 -13.82 17.32
C LEU A 13 16.03 -13.36 15.85
N PHE A 14 16.59 -14.18 14.97
CA PHE A 14 16.61 -13.96 13.53
C PHE A 14 15.18 -13.80 12.96
N TRP A 15 14.27 -14.71 13.33
CA TRP A 15 12.86 -14.59 12.96
C TRP A 15 12.15 -13.39 13.62
N TYR A 16 12.51 -12.99 14.83
CA TYR A 16 11.94 -11.81 15.51
C TYR A 16 12.34 -10.49 14.83
N VAL A 17 13.58 -10.38 14.35
CA VAL A 17 14.05 -9.18 13.61
C VAL A 17 13.39 -9.12 12.22
N LEU A 18 13.27 -10.26 11.54
CA LEU A 18 12.61 -10.35 10.23
C LEU A 18 11.08 -10.17 10.33
N ALA A 19 10.42 -10.74 11.35
CA ALA A 19 8.97 -10.58 11.56
C ALA A 19 8.60 -9.23 12.21
N GLY A 20 9.51 -8.62 12.98
CA GLY A 20 9.36 -7.30 13.59
C GLY A 20 9.48 -6.15 12.60
N SER A 21 10.08 -6.40 11.43
CA SER A 21 10.05 -5.51 10.28
C SER A 21 8.67 -5.62 9.63
N ARG A 22 7.75 -4.75 10.07
CA ARG A 22 6.41 -4.57 9.51
C ARG A 22 6.44 -4.57 7.97
N GLY A 23 5.99 -5.67 7.36
CA GLY A 23 5.47 -5.69 6.00
C GLY A 23 6.41 -6.29 4.95
N GLY A 24 6.17 -7.56 4.62
CA GLY A 24 6.35 -8.02 3.24
C GLY A 24 5.60 -7.10 2.25
N PRO A 25 5.98 -7.15 0.96
CA PRO A 25 6.04 -6.03 0.02
C PRO A 25 4.77 -5.17 0.04
N ASN A 26 4.82 -3.96 0.62
CA ASN A 26 4.00 -2.73 0.41
C ASN A 26 2.55 -2.80 -0.14
N TYR A 27 1.89 -3.95 -0.16
CA TYR A 27 0.60 -4.18 -0.80
C TYR A 27 -0.51 -3.68 0.11
N ARG A 28 -0.36 -3.84 1.42
CA ARG A 28 -1.33 -3.36 2.42
C ARG A 28 -1.38 -1.84 2.47
N VAL A 29 -0.23 -1.17 2.28
CA VAL A 29 -0.13 0.29 2.25
C VAL A 29 -0.75 0.82 0.96
N ALA A 30 -0.38 0.25 -0.20
CA ALA A 30 -1.00 0.60 -1.47
C ALA A 30 -2.52 0.32 -1.47
N GLU A 31 -2.96 -0.83 -0.95
CA GLU A 31 -4.38 -1.17 -0.80
C GLU A 31 -5.11 -0.18 0.11
N HIS A 32 -4.49 0.25 1.20
CA HIS A 32 -5.06 1.26 2.08
C HIS A 32 -5.28 2.61 1.36
N HIS A 33 -4.28 3.08 0.60
CA HIS A 33 -4.41 4.30 -0.19
C HIS A 33 -5.45 4.16 -1.30
N ILE A 34 -5.47 3.05 -2.03
CA ILE A 34 -6.43 2.82 -3.10
C ILE A 34 -7.86 2.76 -2.55
N ARG A 35 -8.08 2.14 -1.39
CA ARG A 35 -9.39 2.19 -0.70
C ARG A 35 -9.81 3.61 -0.35
N ALA A 36 -8.87 4.47 0.05
CA ALA A 36 -9.17 5.87 0.31
C ALA A 36 -9.56 6.62 -0.97
N LEU A 37 -8.88 6.34 -2.09
CA LEU A 37 -9.22 6.92 -3.39
C LEU A 37 -10.59 6.44 -3.89
N GLU A 38 -10.90 5.15 -3.72
CA GLU A 38 -12.19 4.55 -4.07
C GLU A 38 -13.32 5.15 -3.21
N LYS A 39 -13.09 5.32 -1.91
CA LYS A 39 -14.03 5.95 -0.98
C LYS A 39 -14.33 7.42 -1.34
N ASN A 40 -13.37 8.14 -1.90
CA ASN A 40 -13.55 9.53 -2.34
C ASN A 40 -13.98 9.62 -3.81
N HIS A 41 -14.38 8.49 -4.43
CA HIS A 41 -14.88 8.43 -5.79
C HIS A 41 -13.85 8.89 -6.85
N LEU A 42 -12.56 8.86 -6.52
CA LEU A 42 -11.48 9.27 -7.43
C LEU A 42 -11.05 8.13 -8.37
N VAL A 43 -11.20 6.89 -7.90
CA VAL A 43 -10.88 5.67 -8.67
C VAL A 43 -12.04 4.69 -8.61
N SER A 44 -12.23 3.95 -9.70
CA SER A 44 -13.14 2.82 -9.81
C SER A 44 -12.35 1.53 -9.97
N SER A 45 -12.91 0.42 -9.50
CA SER A 45 -12.24 -0.86 -9.52
C SER A 45 -12.99 -1.88 -10.38
N ALA A 46 -12.26 -2.74 -11.10
CA ALA A 46 -12.84 -3.82 -11.90
C ALA A 46 -12.07 -5.13 -11.67
N GLY A 47 -12.81 -6.25 -11.66
CA GLY A 47 -12.27 -7.60 -11.45
C GLY A 47 -12.46 -8.16 -10.02
N GLU A 48 -12.06 -9.41 -9.82
CA GLU A 48 -12.19 -10.11 -8.53
C GLU A 48 -10.94 -9.97 -7.62
N LYS A 49 -11.04 -10.48 -6.38
CA LYS A 49 -10.09 -10.31 -5.25
C LYS A 49 -8.60 -10.44 -5.58
N TYR A 50 -8.22 -11.20 -6.60
CA TYR A 50 -6.84 -11.29 -7.09
C TYR A 50 -6.75 -10.68 -8.49
N GLY A 51 -5.95 -9.62 -8.63
CA GLY A 51 -5.80 -8.89 -9.90
C GLY A 51 -6.79 -7.74 -10.11
N LYS A 52 -7.35 -7.18 -9.02
CA LYS A 52 -8.25 -6.01 -9.07
C LYS A 52 -7.55 -4.85 -9.79
N LEU A 53 -8.11 -4.44 -10.92
CA LEU A 53 -7.63 -3.29 -11.70
C LEU A 53 -8.31 -2.03 -11.18
N TYR A 54 -7.57 -0.93 -11.16
CA TYR A 54 -8.07 0.37 -10.74
C TYR A 54 -7.92 1.37 -11.89
N PHE A 55 -9.00 2.09 -12.15
CA PHE A 55 -9.12 3.10 -13.18
C PHE A 55 -9.52 4.41 -12.52
N LEU A 56 -9.28 5.55 -13.17
CA LEU A 56 -9.88 6.80 -12.75
C LEU A 56 -11.40 6.67 -12.86
N SER A 57 -12.13 7.29 -11.92
CA SER A 57 -13.58 7.35 -12.07
C SER A 57 -13.95 8.31 -13.20
N PRO A 58 -15.12 8.15 -13.84
CA PRO A 58 -15.58 9.10 -14.85
C PRO A 58 -15.65 10.56 -14.34
N GLU A 59 -15.98 10.72 -13.05
CA GLU A 59 -16.01 12.03 -12.38
C GLU A 59 -14.61 12.64 -12.25
N MET A 60 -13.61 11.82 -11.89
CA MET A 60 -12.23 12.27 -11.81
C MET A 60 -11.67 12.58 -13.18
N GLU A 61 -11.96 11.75 -14.19
CA GLU A 61 -11.53 11.99 -15.58
C GLU A 61 -12.06 13.32 -16.12
N ALA A 62 -13.32 13.66 -15.85
CA ALA A 62 -13.91 14.93 -16.25
C ALA A 62 -13.25 16.15 -15.57
N HIS A 63 -12.73 15.97 -14.36
CA HIS A 63 -12.10 17.04 -13.57
C HIS A 63 -10.56 16.97 -13.55
N LEU A 64 -9.94 16.14 -14.39
CA LEU A 64 -8.49 16.06 -14.52
C LEU A 64 -7.82 17.44 -14.76
N PRO A 65 -8.35 18.32 -15.64
CA PRO A 65 -7.76 19.64 -15.85
C PRO A 65 -7.72 20.49 -14.57
N LEU A 66 -8.79 20.46 -13.77
CA LEU A 66 -8.88 21.19 -12.50
C LEU A 66 -7.90 20.61 -11.48
N PHE A 67 -7.73 19.29 -11.46
CA PHE A 67 -6.74 18.63 -10.61
C PHE A 67 -5.32 19.10 -10.96
N ASP A 68 -4.97 19.17 -12.24
CA ASP A 68 -3.66 19.64 -12.68
C ASP A 68 -3.38 21.09 -12.28
N GLU A 69 -4.39 21.96 -12.36
CA GLU A 69 -4.31 23.35 -11.89
C GLU A 69 -4.03 23.44 -10.39
N ILE A 70 -4.77 22.68 -9.57
CA ILE A 70 -4.56 22.62 -8.12
C ILE A 70 -3.17 22.05 -7.81
N TRP A 71 -2.77 20.99 -8.50
CA TRP A 71 -1.46 20.35 -8.30
C TRP A 71 -0.30 21.27 -8.68
N ALA A 72 -0.47 22.10 -9.72
CA ALA A 72 0.50 23.12 -10.10
C ALA A 72 0.69 24.19 -9.02
N GLN A 73 -0.34 24.49 -8.22
CA GLN A 73 -0.26 25.43 -7.10
C GLN A 73 0.39 24.82 -5.85
N ILE A 74 0.17 23.51 -5.61
CA ILE A 74 0.70 22.81 -4.43
C ILE A 74 2.17 22.45 -4.61
N ARG A 75 2.63 22.17 -5.84
CA ARG A 75 4.02 21.78 -6.06
C ARG A 75 4.98 22.91 -5.64
N PRO A 76 5.92 22.64 -4.71
CA PRO A 76 6.97 23.60 -4.40
C PRO A 76 7.76 23.89 -5.67
N ARG A 77 7.96 25.17 -5.99
CA ARG A 77 8.95 25.60 -6.98
C ARG A 77 10.33 25.30 -6.39
N VAL A 78 10.84 24.09 -6.64
CA VAL A 78 12.25 23.74 -6.45
C VAL A 78 13.04 24.06 -7.70
#